data_AF-A0A6D2IUL5-F1
#
_entry.id   AF-A0A6D2IUL5-F1
#
_cell.length_a   1.000
_cell.length_b   1.000
_cell.length_c   1.000
_cell.angle_alpha   90.00
_cell.angle_beta   90.00
_cell.angle_gamma   90.00
#
_symmetry.space_group_name_H-M   'P 1'
#
loop_
_entity.id
_entity.type
_entity.pdbx_description
1 polymer ?
#
loop_
_entity_poly.entity_id
_entity_poly.type
_entity_poly.pdbx_seq_one_letter_code
_entity_poly.pdbx_strand_id
1 'polypeptide(L)'
;MEERKKLRFDQLKKLNDMKISMMYIEWYKKTSKEEKIGYYDRFKNRVASPFDIDVEKRKRELNEYWRSMVEEVEKKPQSEKSRLKTRCLFAGNNFRRMIEPLDIAEYYLGGGREYRTSGRSRHYVMLEKWFKEEKIEPVRCEKRDLTHFLTFDSCFWAEVEDAVIVVNALKTKAGMRDEELTRKLVRFEEYVWGMIGKREVSPEIFLEKSSFMKWWREYKEMRERRDGFSNSSASSGFTKFMNTGRYETYGRQFAGEE
;
A
#
# COMPACT_ATOMS: atom_id res chain seq x y z
N MET A 1 9.74 41.29 -12.03
CA MET A 1 8.68 40.57 -12.79
C MET A 1 9.23 39.30 -13.42
N GLU A 2 10.46 39.34 -13.95
CA GLU A 2 11.29 38.19 -14.39
C GLU A 2 11.33 37.01 -13.41
N GLU A 3 11.72 37.25 -12.15
CA GLU A 3 11.90 36.16 -11.16
C GLU A 3 10.61 35.41 -10.86
N ARG A 4 9.48 36.13 -10.79
CA ARG A 4 8.15 35.52 -10.62
C ARG A 4 7.70 34.74 -11.85
N LYS A 5 8.20 35.06 -13.06
CA LYS A 5 7.95 34.27 -14.27
C LYS A 5 8.82 33.02 -14.30
N LYS A 6 10.12 33.15 -13.95
CA LYS A 6 11.08 32.04 -13.85
C LYS A 6 10.67 31.01 -12.80
N LEU A 7 10.30 31.45 -11.59
CA LEU A 7 9.79 30.58 -10.53
C LEU A 7 8.53 29.81 -10.96
N ARG A 8 7.62 30.46 -11.69
CA ARG A 8 6.37 29.86 -12.18
C ARG A 8 6.63 28.84 -13.28
N PHE A 9 7.61 29.10 -14.16
CA PHE A 9 8.06 28.17 -15.19
C PHE A 9 8.72 26.93 -14.57
N ASP A 10 9.60 27.11 -13.58
CA ASP A 10 10.25 26.02 -12.85
C ASP A 10 9.22 25.15 -12.11
N GLN A 11 8.18 25.75 -11.53
CA GLN A 11 7.06 25.02 -10.92
C GLN A 11 6.25 24.19 -11.92
N LEU A 12 5.99 24.72 -13.12
CA LEU A 12 5.26 23.98 -14.17
C LEU A 12 6.09 22.83 -14.74
N LYS A 13 7.39 23.06 -14.96
CA LYS A 13 8.32 22.01 -15.39
C LYS A 13 8.38 20.89 -14.37
N LYS A 14 8.61 21.23 -13.10
CA LYS A 14 8.56 20.28 -11.98
C LYS A 14 7.25 19.47 -11.97
N LEU A 15 6.09 20.11 -12.11
CA LEU A 15 4.81 19.42 -12.14
C LEU A 15 4.69 18.42 -13.30
N ASN A 16 5.20 18.77 -14.49
CA ASN A 16 5.22 17.85 -15.63
C ASN A 16 6.17 16.69 -15.40
N ASP A 17 7.36 16.94 -14.86
CA ASP A 17 8.33 15.91 -14.52
C ASP A 17 7.74 14.90 -13.52
N MET A 18 6.97 15.37 -12.52
CA MET A 18 6.26 14.47 -11.58
C MET A 18 5.19 13.62 -12.25
N LYS A 19 4.43 14.18 -13.19
CA LYS A 19 3.42 13.41 -13.93
C LYS A 19 4.10 12.32 -14.75
N ILE A 20 5.20 12.64 -15.41
CA ILE A 20 6.02 11.67 -16.14
C ILE A 20 6.50 10.59 -15.17
N SER A 21 7.11 10.96 -14.04
CA SER A 21 7.57 9.99 -13.04
C SER A 21 6.43 9.10 -12.54
N MET A 22 5.26 9.65 -12.23
CA MET A 22 4.08 8.86 -11.84
C MET A 22 3.63 7.88 -12.93
N MET A 23 3.57 8.31 -14.20
CA MET A 23 3.22 7.43 -15.33
C MET A 23 4.23 6.28 -15.49
N TYR A 24 5.51 6.53 -15.27
CA TYR A 24 6.54 5.49 -15.29
C TYR A 24 6.33 4.47 -14.15
N ILE A 25 5.96 4.92 -12.95
CA ILE A 25 5.63 4.01 -11.84
C ILE A 25 4.34 3.23 -12.12
N GLU A 26 3.34 3.84 -12.76
CA GLU A 26 2.14 3.14 -13.23
C GLU A 26 2.47 2.06 -14.27
N TRP A 27 3.38 2.36 -15.20
CA TRP A 27 3.88 1.37 -16.15
C TRP A 27 4.62 0.23 -15.44
N TYR A 28 5.53 0.55 -14.51
CA TYR A 28 6.19 -0.46 -13.68
C TYR A 28 5.19 -1.34 -12.95
N LYS A 29 4.14 -0.73 -12.39
CA LYS A 29 3.08 -1.46 -11.71
C LYS A 29 2.33 -2.41 -12.62
N LYS A 30 1.98 -1.96 -13.84
CA LYS A 30 1.36 -2.80 -14.87
C LYS A 30 2.26 -3.97 -15.26
N THR A 31 3.52 -3.73 -15.60
CA THR A 31 4.46 -4.79 -16.00
C THR A 31 4.67 -5.82 -14.88
N SER A 32 4.77 -5.36 -13.62
CA SER A 32 4.89 -6.24 -12.46
C SER A 32 3.67 -7.13 -12.23
N LYS A 33 2.47 -6.61 -12.55
CA LYS A 33 1.22 -7.36 -12.48
C LYS A 33 1.16 -8.44 -13.56
N GLU A 34 1.60 -8.14 -14.78
CA GLU A 34 1.67 -9.09 -15.90
C GLU A 34 2.59 -10.28 -15.58
N GLU A 35 3.68 -10.04 -14.83
CA GLU A 35 4.60 -11.08 -14.33
C GLU A 35 4.05 -11.87 -13.12
N LYS A 36 2.83 -11.58 -12.65
CA LYS A 36 2.16 -12.20 -11.49
C LYS A 36 2.92 -11.99 -10.16
N ILE A 37 3.76 -10.95 -10.07
CA ILE A 37 4.54 -10.63 -8.86
C ILE A 37 3.87 -9.49 -8.09
N GLY A 38 3.43 -8.45 -8.79
CA GLY A 38 3.00 -7.20 -8.18
C GLY A 38 4.19 -6.28 -7.89
N TYR A 39 3.94 -4.98 -7.99
CA TYR A 39 5.02 -3.99 -8.02
C TYR A 39 5.75 -3.81 -6.68
N TYR A 40 5.04 -4.04 -5.57
CA TYR A 40 5.63 -4.06 -4.23
C TYR A 40 6.70 -5.15 -4.12
N ASP A 41 6.32 -6.40 -4.41
CA ASP A 41 7.20 -7.56 -4.31
C ASP A 41 8.31 -7.54 -5.36
N ARG A 42 8.03 -7.06 -6.58
CA ARG A 42 9.06 -6.88 -7.61
C ARG A 42 10.11 -5.88 -7.14
N PHE A 43 9.68 -4.73 -6.61
CA PHE A 43 10.59 -3.71 -6.13
C PHE A 43 11.41 -4.20 -4.93
N LYS A 44 10.77 -4.88 -3.97
CA LYS A 44 11.45 -5.43 -2.78
C LYS A 44 12.52 -6.46 -3.15
N ASN A 45 12.23 -7.34 -4.11
CA ASN A 45 13.11 -8.44 -4.52
C ASN A 45 13.92 -8.13 -5.79
N ARG A 46 14.05 -6.86 -6.17
CA ARG A 46 14.66 -6.45 -7.44
C ARG A 46 16.10 -6.94 -7.57
N VAL A 47 16.42 -7.54 -8.72
CA VAL A 47 17.80 -7.71 -9.19
C VAL A 47 18.06 -6.54 -10.14
N ALA A 48 19.10 -5.75 -9.87
CA ALA A 48 19.34 -4.47 -10.54
C ALA A 48 19.21 -4.54 -12.07
N SER A 49 18.05 -4.15 -12.59
CA SER A 49 17.79 -3.98 -14.02
C SER A 49 17.75 -2.49 -14.36
N PRO A 50 18.00 -2.10 -15.63
CA PRO A 50 17.86 -0.71 -16.05
C PRO A 50 16.48 -0.12 -15.70
N PHE A 51 15.42 -0.93 -15.76
CA PHE A 51 14.07 -0.50 -15.43
C PHE A 51 13.90 -0.26 -13.93
N ASP A 52 14.42 -1.16 -13.09
CA ASP A 52 14.35 -1.00 -11.63
C ASP A 52 15.21 0.18 -11.13
N ILE A 53 16.36 0.45 -11.78
CA ILE A 53 17.19 1.63 -11.51
C ILE A 53 16.44 2.92 -11.82
N ASP A 54 15.72 2.96 -12.94
CA ASP A 54 14.95 4.14 -13.34
C ASP A 54 13.74 4.40 -12.42
N VAL A 55 13.11 3.33 -11.93
CA VAL A 55 12.04 3.37 -10.93
C VAL A 55 12.56 3.92 -9.60
N GLU A 56 13.72 3.44 -9.13
CA GLU A 56 14.38 3.95 -7.92
C GLU A 56 14.68 5.45 -8.03
N LYS A 57 15.19 5.89 -9.18
CA LYS A 57 15.45 7.31 -9.45
C LYS A 57 14.18 8.14 -9.37
N ARG A 58 13.11 7.71 -10.04
CA ARG A 58 11.81 8.43 -10.05
C ARG A 58 11.14 8.44 -8.70
N LYS A 59 11.22 7.33 -7.96
CA LYS A 59 10.76 7.23 -6.56
C LYS A 59 11.39 8.35 -5.72
N ARG A 60 12.71 8.51 -5.83
CA ARG A 60 13.48 9.54 -5.11
C ARG A 60 13.06 10.96 -5.48
N GLU A 61 12.98 11.26 -6.77
CA GLU A 61 12.56 12.58 -7.27
C GLU A 61 11.14 12.96 -6.80
N LEU A 62 10.20 12.01 -6.85
CA LEU A 62 8.85 12.21 -6.34
C LEU A 62 8.86 12.47 -4.82
N ASN A 63 9.62 11.68 -4.06
CA ASN A 63 9.77 11.86 -2.62
C ASN A 63 10.35 13.24 -2.25
N GLU A 64 11.41 13.67 -2.93
CA GLU A 64 12.04 14.98 -2.72
C GLU A 64 11.05 16.12 -2.97
N TYR A 65 10.28 16.04 -4.06
CA TYR A 65 9.27 17.04 -4.35
C TYR A 65 8.18 17.12 -3.27
N TRP A 66 7.57 15.99 -2.94
CA TRP A 66 6.44 15.98 -2.01
C TRP A 66 6.88 16.35 -0.60
N ARG A 67 8.12 16.01 -0.22
CA ARG A 67 8.74 16.50 1.03
C ARG A 67 8.89 18.02 1.02
N SER A 68 9.50 18.57 -0.03
CA SER A 68 9.68 20.02 -0.18
C SER A 68 8.32 20.75 -0.18
N MET A 69 7.31 20.22 -0.87
CA MET A 69 5.96 20.79 -0.87
C MET A 69 5.33 20.78 0.52
N VAL A 70 5.45 19.67 1.27
CA VAL A 70 4.92 19.60 2.64
C VAL A 70 5.58 20.65 3.54
N GLU A 71 6.90 20.77 3.47
CA GLU A 71 7.66 21.76 4.24
C GLU A 71 7.27 23.20 3.86
N GLU A 72 7.07 23.48 2.58
CA GLU A 72 6.60 24.79 2.11
C GLU A 72 5.23 25.12 2.70
N VAL A 73 4.27 24.19 2.61
CA VAL A 73 2.93 24.39 3.17
C VAL A 73 3.00 24.63 4.68
N GLU A 74 3.79 23.86 5.43
CA GLU A 74 3.90 24.02 6.88
C GLU A 74 4.46 25.41 7.28
N LYS A 75 5.32 26.02 6.47
CA LYS A 75 5.91 27.35 6.70
C LYS A 75 4.98 28.53 6.37
N LYS A 76 3.89 28.31 5.63
CA LYS A 76 2.99 29.39 5.19
C LYS A 76 1.99 29.85 6.26
N PRO A 77 1.47 31.10 6.16
CA PRO A 77 0.32 31.55 6.95
C PRO A 77 -0.92 30.69 6.70
N GLN A 78 -1.87 30.65 7.66
CA GLN A 78 -3.03 29.76 7.61
C GLN A 78 -3.92 29.96 6.37
N SER A 79 -4.08 31.19 5.88
CA SER A 79 -4.87 31.50 4.68
C SER A 79 -4.25 30.93 3.39
N GLU A 80 -2.92 30.95 3.28
CA GLU A 80 -2.19 30.35 2.15
C GLU A 80 -2.13 28.82 2.26
N LYS A 81 -2.02 28.29 3.49
CA LYS A 81 -2.06 26.84 3.78
C LYS A 81 -3.29 26.17 3.19
N SER A 82 -4.48 26.73 3.42
CA SER A 82 -5.73 26.14 2.94
C SER A 82 -5.73 26.00 1.41
N ARG A 83 -5.32 27.06 0.68
CA ARG A 83 -5.29 27.05 -0.79
C ARG A 83 -4.30 26.02 -1.34
N LEU A 84 -3.13 25.90 -0.72
CA LEU A 84 -2.10 24.94 -1.14
C LEU A 84 -2.51 23.49 -0.84
N LYS A 85 -3.12 23.23 0.32
CA LYS A 85 -3.70 21.93 0.67
C LYS A 85 -4.70 21.47 -0.39
N THR A 86 -5.69 22.30 -0.74
CA THR A 86 -6.71 21.96 -1.73
C THR A 86 -6.09 21.67 -3.11
N ARG A 87 -5.09 22.47 -3.53
CA ARG A 87 -4.41 22.29 -4.83
C ARG A 87 -3.66 20.96 -4.92
N CYS A 88 -3.06 20.52 -3.82
CA CYS A 88 -2.20 19.34 -3.79
C CYS A 88 -2.92 18.07 -3.28
N LEU A 89 -4.18 18.19 -2.86
CA LEU A 89 -4.92 17.16 -2.14
C LEU A 89 -4.97 15.82 -2.86
N PHE A 90 -5.53 15.80 -4.09
CA PHE A 90 -5.70 14.56 -4.85
C PHE A 90 -4.38 14.00 -5.37
N ALA A 91 -3.51 14.87 -5.88
CA ALA A 91 -2.20 14.48 -6.40
C ALA A 91 -1.32 13.89 -5.28
N GLY A 92 -1.34 14.50 -4.09
CA GLY A 92 -0.58 14.04 -2.93
C GLY A 92 -1.11 12.73 -2.37
N ASN A 93 -2.45 12.57 -2.36
CA ASN A 93 -3.07 11.32 -1.95
C ASN A 93 -2.76 10.16 -2.93
N ASN A 94 -2.76 10.42 -4.24
CA ASN A 94 -2.39 9.43 -5.24
C ASN A 94 -0.90 9.07 -5.15
N PHE A 95 -0.03 10.08 -5.01
CA PHE A 95 1.41 9.87 -4.77
C PHE A 95 1.64 8.98 -3.55
N ARG A 96 1.05 9.32 -2.40
CA ARG A 96 1.18 8.54 -1.16
C ARG A 96 0.79 7.07 -1.38
N ARG A 97 -0.38 6.83 -1.99
CA ARG A 97 -0.89 5.47 -2.23
C ARG A 97 -0.08 4.67 -3.26
N MET A 98 0.64 5.35 -4.16
CA MET A 98 1.48 4.70 -5.16
C MET A 98 2.90 4.43 -4.63
N ILE A 99 3.52 5.42 -4.00
CA ILE A 99 4.97 5.44 -3.70
C ILE A 99 5.30 4.93 -2.31
N GLU A 100 4.47 5.21 -1.29
CA GLU A 100 4.74 4.75 0.08
C GLU A 100 4.91 3.23 0.18
N PRO A 101 4.17 2.38 -0.56
CA PRO A 101 4.47 0.96 -0.65
C PRO A 101 5.92 0.62 -1.04
N LEU A 102 6.54 1.39 -1.93
CA LEU A 102 7.93 1.17 -2.36
C LEU A 102 8.93 1.57 -1.26
N ASP A 103 8.63 2.63 -0.50
CA ASP A 103 9.44 3.00 0.66
C ASP A 103 9.28 1.99 1.82
N ILE A 104 8.09 1.41 1.99
CA ILE A 104 7.85 0.30 2.93
C ILE A 104 8.67 -0.92 2.53
N ALA A 105 8.66 -1.29 1.23
CA ALA A 105 9.45 -2.40 0.73
C ALA A 105 10.94 -2.25 1.07
N GLU A 106 11.51 -1.06 0.85
CA GLU A 106 12.89 -0.76 1.20
C GLU A 106 13.13 -0.76 2.71
N TYR A 107 12.22 -0.19 3.49
CA TYR A 107 12.32 -0.15 4.96
C TYR A 107 12.41 -1.56 5.58
N TYR A 108 11.53 -2.48 5.19
CA TYR A 108 11.53 -3.85 5.70
C TYR A 108 12.65 -4.70 5.09
N LEU A 109 13.09 -4.42 3.85
CA LEU A 109 14.29 -5.04 3.29
C LEU A 109 15.54 -4.70 4.11
N GLY A 110 15.61 -3.46 4.64
CA GLY A 110 16.66 -3.00 5.56
C GLY A 110 16.52 -3.51 7.01
N GLY A 111 15.57 -4.40 7.31
CA GLY A 111 15.35 -4.94 8.65
C GLY A 111 14.53 -4.05 9.59
N GLY A 112 13.87 -3.01 9.05
CA GLY A 112 12.92 -2.18 9.79
C GLY A 112 11.72 -2.97 10.33
N ARG A 113 11.03 -2.41 11.33
CA ARG A 113 9.84 -3.00 11.98
C ARG A 113 8.86 -1.91 12.38
N GLU A 114 7.58 -2.22 12.48
CA GLU A 114 6.56 -1.27 12.97
C GLU A 114 6.59 0.05 12.18
N TYR A 115 6.61 -0.04 10.84
CA TYR A 115 6.78 1.13 9.96
C TYR A 115 5.74 2.21 10.24
N ARG A 116 4.47 1.84 10.45
CA ARG A 116 3.37 2.80 10.65
C ARG A 116 3.61 3.73 11.83
N THR A 117 4.21 3.24 12.91
CA THR A 117 4.39 4.00 14.15
C THR A 117 5.78 4.63 14.25
N SER A 118 6.82 3.98 13.71
CA SER A 118 8.22 4.39 13.94
C SER A 118 9.01 4.71 12.68
N GLY A 119 8.66 4.14 11.52
CA GLY A 119 9.42 4.27 10.27
C GLY A 119 8.84 5.27 9.26
N ARG A 120 7.62 5.73 9.49
CA ARG A 120 6.85 6.49 8.50
C ARG A 120 7.35 7.92 8.34
N SER A 121 7.67 8.29 7.10
CA SER A 121 8.17 9.63 6.80
C SER A 121 7.10 10.71 6.99
N ARG A 122 7.53 11.89 7.46
CA ARG A 122 6.64 12.99 7.84
C ARG A 122 5.74 13.47 6.70
N HIS A 123 6.24 13.51 5.47
CA HIS A 123 5.44 13.99 4.33
C HIS A 123 4.24 13.07 4.05
N TYR A 124 4.38 11.75 4.18
CA TYR A 124 3.24 10.83 4.05
C TYR A 124 2.18 11.04 5.14
N VAL A 125 2.62 11.22 6.39
CA VAL A 125 1.72 11.50 7.52
C VAL A 125 0.93 12.79 7.27
N MET A 126 1.61 13.85 6.83
CA MET A 126 0.96 15.14 6.57
C MET A 126 0.01 15.09 5.39
N LEU A 127 0.39 14.43 4.29
CA LEU A 127 -0.47 14.25 3.12
C LEU A 127 -1.74 13.46 3.44
N GLU A 128 -1.63 12.38 4.24
CA GLU A 128 -2.80 11.65 4.69
C GLU A 128 -3.68 12.48 5.62
N LYS A 129 -3.08 13.23 6.55
CA LYS A 129 -3.79 14.12 7.46
C LYS A 129 -4.63 15.14 6.69
N TRP A 130 -4.03 15.83 5.72
CA TRP A 130 -4.75 16.82 4.91
C TRP A 130 -5.85 16.19 4.08
N PHE A 131 -5.63 14.98 3.54
CA PHE A 131 -6.67 14.27 2.80
C PHE A 131 -7.88 13.91 3.67
N LYS A 132 -7.65 13.46 4.92
CA LYS A 132 -8.72 13.11 5.87
C LYS A 132 -9.47 14.32 6.42
N GLU A 133 -8.80 15.46 6.59
CA GLU A 133 -9.42 16.72 7.05
C GLU A 133 -10.56 17.18 6.13
N GLU A 134 -10.47 16.88 4.83
CA GLU A 134 -11.47 17.26 3.82
C GLU A 134 -12.72 16.37 3.83
N LYS A 135 -12.74 15.31 4.67
CA LYS A 135 -13.88 14.38 4.83
C LYS A 135 -14.45 13.86 3.49
N ILE A 136 -13.56 13.68 2.50
CA ILE A 136 -13.94 13.14 1.19
C ILE A 136 -14.19 11.64 1.38
N GLU A 137 -15.47 11.28 1.45
CA GLU A 137 -15.85 9.88 1.45
C GLU A 137 -15.51 9.26 0.08
N PRO A 138 -14.73 8.17 0.04
CA PRO A 138 -14.44 7.52 -1.22
C PRO A 138 -15.73 6.97 -1.81
N VAL A 139 -15.97 7.24 -3.10
CA VAL A 139 -17.12 6.66 -3.82
C VAL A 139 -16.96 5.13 -3.84
N ARG A 140 -17.70 4.46 -2.97
CA ARG A 140 -17.81 3.00 -2.89
C ARG A 140 -18.88 2.54 -3.88
N CYS A 141 -18.54 2.52 -5.15
CA CYS A 141 -19.41 1.91 -6.16
C CYS A 141 -19.15 0.41 -6.21
N GLU A 142 -20.16 -0.40 -5.92
CA GLU A 142 -20.07 -1.87 -5.96
C GLU A 142 -19.71 -2.39 -7.37
N LYS A 143 -20.13 -1.65 -8.41
CA LYS A 143 -19.83 -1.95 -9.82
C LYS A 143 -18.44 -1.47 -10.27
N ARG A 144 -17.65 -0.83 -9.40
CA ARG A 144 -16.35 -0.27 -9.78
C ARG A 144 -15.35 -1.39 -10.03
N ASP A 145 -14.76 -1.40 -11.22
CA ASP A 145 -13.57 -2.20 -11.52
C ASP A 145 -12.37 -1.73 -10.69
N LEU A 146 -11.74 -2.67 -9.98
CA LEU A 146 -10.57 -2.43 -9.13
C LEU A 146 -9.26 -2.80 -9.83
N THR A 147 -9.27 -3.16 -11.11
CA THR A 147 -8.10 -3.63 -11.86
C THR A 147 -6.90 -2.68 -11.80
N HIS A 148 -7.15 -1.36 -11.82
CA HIS A 148 -6.13 -0.30 -11.74
C HIS A 148 -6.14 0.44 -10.39
N PHE A 149 -6.81 -0.14 -9.39
CA PHE A 149 -7.04 0.51 -8.11
C PHE A 149 -5.81 0.44 -7.21
N LEU A 150 -5.49 1.58 -6.57
CA LEU A 150 -4.50 1.66 -5.50
C LEU A 150 -5.17 1.38 -4.16
N THR A 151 -4.53 0.63 -3.27
CA THR A 151 -5.05 0.44 -1.90
C THR A 151 -5.24 1.79 -1.20
N PHE A 152 -6.33 1.97 -0.44
CA PHE A 152 -6.60 3.24 0.27
C PHE A 152 -5.59 3.50 1.40
N ASP A 153 -5.35 2.47 2.20
CA ASP A 153 -4.31 2.48 3.23
C ASP A 153 -2.96 2.24 2.57
N SER A 154 -2.15 3.29 2.47
CA SER A 154 -0.83 3.22 1.88
C SER A 154 0.16 2.45 2.75
N CYS A 155 -0.15 2.24 4.04
CA CYS A 155 0.62 1.42 4.95
C CYS A 155 0.17 -0.06 4.96
N PHE A 156 -0.73 -0.48 4.07
CA PHE A 156 -1.19 -1.87 4.00
C PHE A 156 -0.03 -2.88 4.00
N TRP A 157 1.00 -2.62 3.19
CA TRP A 157 2.16 -3.51 3.11
C TRP A 157 2.99 -3.56 4.40
N ALA A 158 3.00 -2.50 5.22
CA ALA A 158 3.64 -2.55 6.53
C ALA A 158 2.93 -3.53 7.47
N GLU A 159 1.60 -3.55 7.46
CA GLU A 159 0.81 -4.51 8.24
C GLU A 159 1.08 -5.95 7.78
N VAL A 160 1.22 -6.16 6.47
CA VAL A 160 1.59 -7.48 5.90
C VAL A 160 2.95 -7.92 6.41
N GLU A 161 3.97 -7.06 6.36
CA GLU A 161 5.33 -7.38 6.81
C GLU A 161 5.39 -7.67 8.31
N ASP A 162 4.74 -6.85 9.13
CA ASP A 162 4.65 -7.09 10.57
C ASP A 162 3.94 -8.43 10.86
N ALA A 163 2.88 -8.76 10.13
CA ALA A 163 2.20 -10.04 10.25
C ALA A 163 3.09 -11.23 9.82
N VAL A 164 3.88 -11.11 8.75
CA VAL A 164 4.88 -12.11 8.34
C VAL A 164 5.94 -12.32 9.42
N ILE A 165 6.44 -11.24 10.03
CA ILE A 165 7.39 -11.32 11.15
C ILE A 165 6.78 -12.08 12.34
N VAL A 166 5.52 -11.80 12.67
CA VAL A 166 4.80 -12.49 13.75
C VAL A 166 4.64 -13.98 13.45
N VAL A 167 4.24 -14.35 12.23
CA VAL A 167 4.13 -15.77 11.82
C VAL A 167 5.48 -16.47 11.95
N ASN A 168 6.57 -15.84 11.49
CA ASN A 168 7.92 -16.40 11.60
C ASN A 168 8.36 -16.58 13.07
N ALA A 169 8.04 -15.63 13.95
CA ALA A 169 8.35 -15.72 15.37
C ALA A 169 7.58 -16.86 16.07
N LEU A 170 6.33 -17.10 15.67
CA LEU A 170 5.52 -18.20 16.21
C LEU A 170 6.00 -19.58 15.71
N LYS A 171 6.53 -19.66 14.48
CA LYS A 171 7.12 -20.89 13.94
C LYS A 171 8.42 -21.27 14.65
N THR A 172 9.28 -20.31 14.98
CA THR A 172 10.59 -20.57 15.62
C THR A 172 10.47 -20.90 17.11
N LYS A 173 9.47 -20.35 17.81
CA LYS A 173 9.20 -20.63 19.23
C LYS A 173 8.32 -21.86 19.47
N ALA A 174 8.54 -22.93 18.70
CA ALA A 174 7.74 -24.16 18.78
C ALA A 174 7.62 -24.67 20.23
N GLY A 175 6.41 -24.61 20.79
CA GLY A 175 6.10 -25.12 22.13
C GLY A 175 5.52 -24.10 23.13
N MET A 176 5.70 -22.79 22.92
CA MET A 176 5.07 -21.76 23.76
C MET A 176 3.90 -21.06 23.05
N ARG A 177 2.72 -21.08 23.68
CA ARG A 177 1.57 -20.28 23.24
C ARG A 177 1.82 -18.81 23.56
N ASP A 178 2.34 -18.08 22.58
CA ASP A 178 2.37 -16.62 22.67
C ASP A 178 0.98 -16.07 22.26
N GLU A 179 0.13 -15.89 23.26
CA GLU A 179 -1.24 -15.40 23.09
C GLU A 179 -1.27 -13.99 22.49
N GLU A 180 -0.27 -13.15 22.80
CA GLU A 180 -0.19 -11.79 22.28
C GLU A 180 0.14 -11.79 20.78
N LEU A 181 1.15 -12.57 20.36
CA LEU A 181 1.45 -12.73 18.94
C LEU A 181 0.28 -13.35 18.16
N THR A 182 -0.44 -14.29 18.77
CA THR A 182 -1.65 -14.87 18.17
C THR A 182 -2.74 -13.81 17.99
N ARG A 183 -2.96 -12.96 18.99
CA ARG A 183 -3.92 -11.85 18.94
C ARG A 183 -3.57 -10.82 17.86
N LYS A 184 -2.27 -10.54 17.66
CA LYS A 184 -1.80 -9.67 16.57
C LYS A 184 -2.20 -10.22 15.19
N LEU A 185 -2.10 -11.53 14.97
CA LEU A 185 -2.51 -12.15 13.71
C LEU A 185 -4.02 -12.10 13.49
N VAL A 186 -4.82 -12.33 14.54
CA VAL A 186 -6.29 -12.20 14.45
C VAL A 186 -6.69 -10.77 14.10
N ARG A 187 -6.07 -9.75 14.74
CA ARG A 187 -6.31 -8.34 14.40
C ARG A 187 -5.94 -8.01 12.95
N PHE A 188 -4.82 -8.56 12.47
CA PHE A 188 -4.42 -8.37 11.08
C PHE A 188 -5.42 -9.03 10.12
N GLU A 189 -5.90 -10.24 10.43
CA GLU A 189 -6.94 -10.93 9.67
C GLU A 189 -8.23 -10.10 9.59
N GLU A 190 -8.70 -9.56 10.71
CA GLU A 190 -9.87 -8.67 10.80
C GLU A 190 -9.68 -7.38 9.99
N TYR A 191 -8.49 -6.78 10.07
CA TYR A 191 -8.11 -5.59 9.30
C TYR A 191 -8.21 -5.86 7.79
N VAL A 192 -7.59 -6.94 7.32
CA VAL A 192 -7.63 -7.34 5.90
C VAL A 192 -9.06 -7.62 5.46
N TRP A 193 -9.83 -8.36 6.26
CA TRP A 193 -11.22 -8.67 5.95
C TRP A 193 -12.10 -7.43 5.85
N GLY A 194 -11.90 -6.47 6.75
CA GLY A 194 -12.58 -5.18 6.71
C GLY A 194 -12.26 -4.39 5.43
N MET A 195 -11.00 -4.40 4.98
CA MET A 195 -10.61 -3.74 3.73
C MET A 195 -11.19 -4.43 2.49
N ILE A 196 -11.20 -5.77 2.46
CA ILE A 196 -11.81 -6.56 1.37
C ILE A 196 -13.31 -6.27 1.30
N GLY A 197 -14.01 -6.31 2.45
CA GLY A 197 -15.45 -6.04 2.52
C GLY A 197 -15.82 -4.64 2.05
N LYS A 198 -14.98 -3.64 2.32
CA LYS A 198 -15.18 -2.25 1.84
C LYS A 198 -14.68 -2.00 0.43
N ARG A 199 -14.08 -3.00 -0.24
CA ARG A 199 -13.42 -2.87 -1.56
C ARG A 199 -12.31 -1.81 -1.56
N GLU A 200 -11.54 -1.75 -0.48
CA GLU A 200 -10.52 -0.71 -0.23
C GLU A 200 -9.09 -1.17 -0.50
N VAL A 201 -8.92 -2.42 -0.95
CA VAL A 201 -7.62 -3.02 -1.26
C VAL A 201 -7.51 -3.43 -2.73
N SER A 202 -6.32 -3.26 -3.32
CA SER A 202 -6.04 -3.64 -4.70
C SER A 202 -6.07 -5.17 -4.89
N PRO A 203 -6.64 -5.71 -5.98
CA PRO A 203 -6.59 -7.15 -6.27
C PRO A 203 -5.17 -7.71 -6.42
N GLU A 204 -4.16 -6.85 -6.62
CA GLU A 204 -2.75 -7.26 -6.73
C GLU A 204 -2.21 -7.94 -5.48
N ILE A 205 -2.85 -7.75 -4.31
CA ILE A 205 -2.47 -8.48 -3.10
C ILE A 205 -2.71 -10.00 -3.25
N PHE A 206 -3.56 -10.43 -4.18
CA PHE A 206 -3.88 -11.84 -4.41
C PHE A 206 -3.01 -12.47 -5.50
N LEU A 207 -2.02 -11.76 -6.03
CA LEU A 207 -1.05 -12.35 -6.94
C LEU A 207 -0.26 -13.44 -6.20
N GLU A 208 -0.07 -14.58 -6.87
CA GLU A 208 0.46 -15.81 -6.27
C GLU A 208 1.81 -15.61 -5.55
N LYS A 209 2.67 -14.78 -6.15
CA LYS A 209 4.02 -14.46 -5.67
C LYS A 209 4.05 -13.27 -4.71
N SER A 210 2.91 -12.70 -4.35
CA SER A 210 2.87 -11.55 -3.45
C SER A 210 3.22 -11.92 -2.01
N SER A 211 3.74 -10.95 -1.25
CA SER A 211 4.02 -11.13 0.19
C SER A 211 2.75 -11.41 1.00
N PHE A 212 1.59 -10.90 0.57
CA PHE A 212 0.32 -11.21 1.22
C PHE A 212 -0.08 -12.68 1.01
N MET A 213 0.04 -13.21 -0.21
CA MET A 213 -0.24 -14.63 -0.45
C MET A 213 0.77 -15.55 0.23
N LYS A 214 2.03 -15.10 0.39
CA LYS A 214 3.01 -15.78 1.22
C LYS A 214 2.57 -15.82 2.69
N TRP A 215 2.21 -14.68 3.27
CA TRP A 215 1.66 -14.62 4.63
C TRP A 215 0.48 -15.57 4.80
N TRP A 216 -0.48 -15.57 3.88
CA TRP A 216 -1.67 -16.41 3.96
C TRP A 216 -1.33 -17.90 4.03
N ARG A 217 -0.46 -18.39 3.13
CA ARG A 217 -0.01 -19.79 3.13
C ARG A 217 0.62 -20.16 4.48
N GLU A 218 1.53 -19.32 4.96
CA GLU A 218 2.26 -19.58 6.19
C GLU A 218 1.36 -19.51 7.44
N TYR A 219 0.43 -18.58 7.47
CA TYR A 219 -0.55 -18.43 8.54
C TYR A 219 -1.52 -19.61 8.58
N LYS A 220 -2.02 -20.05 7.41
CA LYS A 220 -2.89 -21.22 7.28
C LYS A 220 -2.22 -22.48 7.81
N GLU A 221 -1.01 -22.78 7.34
CA GLU A 221 -0.26 -23.96 7.82
C GLU A 221 -0.02 -23.92 9.33
N MET A 222 0.28 -22.74 9.88
CA MET A 222 0.48 -22.58 11.32
C MET A 222 -0.81 -22.88 12.10
N ARG A 223 -1.96 -22.40 11.63
CA ARG A 223 -3.27 -22.68 12.25
C ARG A 223 -3.64 -24.15 12.16
N GLU A 224 -3.44 -24.78 11.01
CA GLU A 224 -3.72 -26.21 10.81
C GLU A 224 -2.89 -27.10 11.74
N ARG A 225 -1.60 -26.77 11.94
CA ARG A 225 -0.72 -27.48 12.89
C ARG A 225 -1.15 -27.27 14.35
N ARG A 226 -1.72 -26.11 14.70
CA ARG A 226 -2.08 -25.75 16.08
C ARG A 226 -3.45 -26.29 16.49
N ASP A 227 -4.46 -26.12 15.64
CA ASP A 227 -5.86 -26.37 15.99
C ASP A 227 -6.33 -27.78 15.58
N GLY A 228 -5.48 -28.55 14.88
CA GLY A 228 -5.81 -29.83 14.28
C GLY A 228 -6.73 -29.70 13.06
N PHE A 229 -6.73 -30.71 12.18
CA PHE A 229 -7.52 -30.72 10.93
C PHE A 229 -9.04 -30.51 11.13
N SER A 230 -9.55 -30.69 12.36
CA SER A 230 -11.00 -30.90 12.62
C SER A 230 -11.72 -29.74 13.31
N ASN A 231 -11.07 -28.63 13.66
CA ASN A 231 -11.74 -27.45 14.24
C ASN A 231 -12.03 -26.33 13.21
N SER A 232 -12.31 -26.72 11.97
CA SER A 232 -12.71 -25.82 10.88
C SER A 232 -14.12 -25.22 11.05
N SER A 233 -14.85 -25.56 12.12
CA SER A 233 -16.24 -25.15 12.35
C SER A 233 -16.42 -23.67 12.73
N ALA A 234 -15.33 -22.93 12.96
CA ALA A 234 -15.33 -21.46 13.05
C ALA A 234 -14.36 -20.82 12.03
N SER A 235 -14.35 -21.32 10.80
CA SER A 235 -13.69 -20.64 9.68
C SER A 235 -14.27 -19.23 9.55
N SER A 236 -13.46 -18.21 9.83
CA SER A 236 -13.83 -16.82 9.67
C SER A 236 -14.29 -16.55 8.23
N GLY A 237 -15.08 -15.49 8.03
CA GLY A 237 -15.49 -15.07 6.68
C GLY A 237 -14.28 -14.91 5.74
N PHE A 238 -13.17 -14.39 6.28
CA PHE A 238 -11.88 -14.30 5.60
C PHE A 238 -11.32 -15.68 5.22
N THR A 239 -11.21 -16.60 6.17
CA THR A 239 -10.67 -17.94 5.94
C THR A 239 -11.47 -18.69 4.87
N LYS A 240 -12.80 -18.60 4.92
CA LYS A 240 -13.68 -19.18 3.89
C LYS A 240 -13.45 -18.53 2.52
N PHE A 241 -13.36 -17.20 2.47
CA PHE A 241 -13.09 -16.45 1.24
C PHE A 241 -11.76 -16.87 0.60
N MET A 242 -10.70 -16.98 1.39
CA MET A 242 -9.38 -17.41 0.92
C MET A 242 -9.35 -18.88 0.50
N ASN A 243 -9.91 -19.80 1.30
CA ASN A 243 -9.88 -21.23 1.00
C ASN A 243 -10.71 -21.62 -0.23
N THR A 244 -11.77 -20.88 -0.52
CA THR A 244 -12.65 -21.14 -1.69
C THR A 244 -12.19 -20.46 -2.97
N GLY A 245 -11.04 -19.76 -2.96
CA GLY A 245 -10.53 -19.06 -4.14
C GLY A 245 -11.38 -17.85 -4.59
N ARG A 246 -12.35 -17.39 -3.77
CA ARG A 246 -13.26 -16.30 -4.15
C ARG A 246 -12.53 -15.00 -4.49
N TYR A 247 -11.31 -14.81 -3.99
CA TYR A 247 -10.46 -13.68 -4.33
C TYR A 247 -10.12 -13.56 -5.83
N GLU A 248 -10.20 -14.62 -6.62
CA GLU A 248 -9.92 -14.59 -8.06
C GLU A 248 -10.93 -13.73 -8.85
N THR A 249 -12.13 -13.60 -8.30
CA THR A 249 -13.22 -12.77 -8.81
C THR A 249 -13.28 -11.40 -8.12
N TYR A 250 -12.50 -11.19 -7.05
CA TYR A 250 -12.51 -9.93 -6.33
C TYR A 250 -12.05 -8.77 -7.22
N GLY A 251 -12.79 -7.66 -7.15
CA GLY A 251 -12.47 -6.44 -7.87
C GLY A 251 -12.81 -6.46 -9.35
N ARG A 252 -13.30 -7.56 -9.91
CA ARG A 252 -13.88 -7.59 -11.27
C ARG A 252 -15.26 -6.92 -11.24
N GLN A 253 -15.63 -6.30 -12.34
CA GLN A 253 -17.01 -5.90 -12.57
C GLN A 253 -17.83 -7.18 -12.78
N PHE A 254 -18.93 -7.34 -12.04
CA PHE A 254 -19.89 -8.39 -12.39
C PHE A 254 -20.43 -8.05 -13.78
N ALA A 255 -20.12 -8.89 -14.77
CA ALA A 255 -20.91 -8.92 -16.00
C ALA A 255 -22.31 -9.33 -15.55
N GLY A 256 -23.26 -8.40 -15.58
CA GLY A 256 -24.65 -8.77 -15.40
C GLY A 256 -25.00 -9.75 -16.51
N GLU A 257 -25.67 -10.84 -16.16
CA GLU A 257 -26.48 -11.58 -17.12
C GLU A 257 -27.48 -10.56 -17.70
N GLU A 258 -27.36 -10.27 -18.99
CA GLU A 258 -28.43 -9.63 -19.79
C GLU A 258 -29.54 -10.64 -20.07
#